data_AF-A0A3C2AIA1-F1
#
_entry.id   AF-A0A3C2AIA1-F1
#
_cell.length_a   1.000
_cell.length_b   1.000
_cell.length_c   1.000
_cell.angle_alpha   90.00
_cell.angle_beta   90.00
_cell.angle_gamma   90.00
#
_symmetry.space_group_name_H-M   'P 1'
#
loop_
_entity.id
_entity.type
_entity.pdbx_description
1 polymer ?
#
loop_
_entity_poly.entity_id
_entity_poly.type
_entity_poly.pdbx_seq_one_letter_code
_entity_poly.pdbx_strand_id
1 'polypeptide(L)'
;MTDSVKELFGVNDIKSQLHFSQIGLSDSIPHKKVLTEALFNKDYSELDFLTYEINYPVQFAVTSDTTPTYLFSGKAINMSENPLYKYSSILITVIPLSERTIVVLAAFKSDPYGSAYLDELSKMNELSFERAVSWHILTNCENTFYSPKWIDTLNPKKKSWITKLPMASADLRIPPLKYNPGKFRLNLFEYQLDA
;
A
#
# COMPACT_ATOMS: atom_id res chain seq x y z
N MET A 1 1.97 33.54 -16.50
CA MET A 1 1.55 32.14 -16.23
C MET A 1 0.63 32.03 -15.00
N THR A 2 0.15 33.16 -14.46
CA THR A 2 -0.60 33.23 -13.18
C THR A 2 -2.10 33.51 -13.33
N ASP A 3 -2.52 33.96 -14.50
CA ASP A 3 -3.91 34.40 -14.73
C ASP A 3 -4.79 33.26 -15.26
N SER A 4 -4.21 32.32 -16.03
CA SER A 4 -4.93 31.17 -16.59
C SER A 4 -5.38 30.13 -15.55
N VAL A 5 -4.67 30.01 -14.42
CA VAL A 5 -5.04 29.08 -13.33
C VAL A 5 -6.16 29.66 -12.47
N LYS A 6 -6.21 30.98 -12.30
CA LYS A 6 -7.25 31.64 -11.49
C LYS A 6 -8.60 31.65 -12.22
N GLU A 7 -8.60 31.78 -13.54
CA GLU A 7 -9.82 31.72 -14.37
C GLU A 7 -10.43 30.31 -14.45
N LEU A 8 -9.62 29.25 -14.37
CA LEU A 8 -10.10 27.86 -14.42
C LEU A 8 -10.73 27.37 -13.12
N PHE A 9 -10.30 27.90 -11.96
CA PHE A 9 -10.66 27.31 -10.66
C PHE A 9 -11.39 28.27 -9.70
N GLY A 10 -11.40 29.58 -9.95
CA GLY A 10 -11.94 30.54 -9.01
C GLY A 10 -11.06 30.67 -7.76
N VAL A 11 -10.69 31.90 -7.39
CA VAL A 11 -9.65 32.20 -6.39
C VAL A 11 -9.97 31.63 -4.98
N ASN A 12 -11.24 31.34 -4.70
CA ASN A 12 -11.68 30.76 -3.43
C ASN A 12 -11.56 29.22 -3.36
N ASP A 13 -11.34 28.53 -4.49
CA ASP A 13 -11.26 27.06 -4.53
C ASP A 13 -9.81 26.52 -4.44
N ILE A 14 -8.81 27.36 -4.72
CA ILE A 14 -7.41 26.92 -4.68
C ILE A 14 -6.98 26.60 -3.23
N LYS A 15 -7.46 27.36 -2.23
CA LYS A 15 -7.11 27.11 -0.83
C LYS A 15 -7.73 25.81 -0.29
N SER A 16 -8.99 25.53 -0.64
CA SER A 16 -9.66 24.27 -0.30
C SER A 16 -8.98 23.08 -0.98
N GLN A 17 -8.63 23.21 -2.27
CA GLN A 17 -7.94 22.16 -3.02
C GLN A 17 -6.52 21.88 -2.49
N LEU A 18 -5.81 22.90 -1.99
CA LEU A 18 -4.49 22.73 -1.39
C LEU A 18 -4.52 22.18 0.04
N HIS A 19 -5.67 22.24 0.73
CA HIS A 19 -5.76 21.86 2.14
C HIS A 19 -5.34 20.40 2.38
N PHE A 20 -5.89 19.45 1.60
CA PHE A 20 -5.53 18.03 1.73
C PHE A 20 -4.09 17.76 1.31
N SER A 21 -3.56 18.49 0.33
CA SER A 21 -2.14 18.41 -0.05
C SER A 21 -1.23 18.90 1.08
N GLN A 22 -1.62 19.94 1.81
CA GLN A 22 -0.87 20.46 2.96
C GLN A 22 -0.86 19.47 4.12
N ILE A 23 -2.00 18.81 4.40
CA ILE A 23 -2.07 17.75 5.41
C ILE A 23 -1.17 16.57 5.02
N GLY A 24 -1.27 16.10 3.77
CA GLY A 24 -0.40 15.02 3.29
C GLY A 24 1.09 15.36 3.39
N LEU A 25 1.47 16.61 3.11
CA LEU A 25 2.84 17.09 3.29
C LEU A 25 3.25 17.14 4.77
N SER A 26 2.40 17.64 5.66
CA SER A 26 2.73 17.70 7.09
C SER A 26 2.92 16.31 7.69
N ASP A 27 2.19 15.31 7.21
CA ASP A 27 2.32 13.92 7.65
C ASP A 27 3.56 13.24 7.04
N SER A 28 3.85 13.52 5.76
CA SER A 28 4.95 12.86 5.04
C SER A 28 6.34 13.41 5.38
N ILE A 29 6.46 14.70 5.73
CA ILE A 29 7.76 15.35 5.98
C ILE A 29 8.54 14.69 7.14
N PRO A 30 7.94 14.42 8.31
CA PRO A 30 8.63 13.72 9.41
C PRO A 30 9.14 12.34 8.98
N HIS A 31 8.30 11.54 8.33
CA HIS A 31 8.66 10.20 7.85
C HIS A 31 9.79 10.26 6.82
N LYS A 32 9.70 11.17 5.85
CA LYS A 32 10.76 11.39 4.86
C LYS A 32 12.08 11.76 5.51
N LYS A 33 12.07 12.61 6.56
CA LYS A 33 13.29 12.99 7.28
C LYS A 33 13.96 11.77 7.92
N VAL A 34 13.19 10.96 8.65
CA VAL A 34 13.70 9.71 9.27
C VAL A 34 14.28 8.77 8.21
N LEU A 35 13.57 8.53 7.11
CA LEU A 35 14.06 7.67 6.02
C LEU A 35 15.31 8.22 5.34
N THR A 36 15.41 9.54 5.19
CA THR A 36 16.58 10.20 4.59
C THR A 36 17.80 10.05 5.50
N GLU A 37 17.64 10.29 6.80
CA GLU A 37 18.70 10.10 7.79
C GLU A 37 19.15 8.64 7.86
N ALA A 38 18.19 7.70 7.86
CA ALA A 38 18.47 6.27 7.81
C ALA A 38 19.27 5.88 6.56
N LEU A 39 18.94 6.43 5.40
CA LEU A 39 19.65 6.18 4.15
C LEU A 39 21.10 6.70 4.19
N PHE A 40 21.32 7.92 4.68
CA PHE A 40 22.66 8.53 4.75
C PHE A 40 23.56 7.80 5.77
N ASN A 41 23.01 7.45 6.93
CA ASN A 41 23.75 6.83 8.02
C ASN A 41 23.81 5.30 7.90
N LYS A 42 23.03 4.71 6.99
CA LYS A 42 22.80 3.26 6.88
C LYS A 42 22.27 2.64 8.18
N ASP A 43 21.53 3.44 8.94
CA ASP A 43 20.93 3.03 10.21
C ASP A 43 19.42 2.99 10.08
N TYR A 44 18.87 1.78 10.10
CA TYR A 44 17.45 1.53 9.94
C TYR A 44 16.78 1.12 11.26
N SER A 45 17.41 1.41 12.41
CA SER A 45 16.92 1.03 13.74
C SER A 45 15.53 1.56 14.07
N GLU A 46 15.10 2.65 13.44
CA GLU A 46 13.80 3.30 13.66
C GLU A 46 12.64 2.63 12.92
N LEU A 47 12.92 1.57 12.16
CA LEU A 47 11.94 0.81 11.40
C LEU A 47 11.79 -0.61 11.96
N ASP A 48 10.55 -1.06 12.03
CA ASP A 48 10.19 -2.48 12.12
C ASP A 48 10.07 -3.05 10.71
N PHE A 49 10.57 -4.27 10.51
CA PHE A 49 10.58 -4.93 9.21
C PHE A 49 9.90 -6.29 9.27
N LEU A 50 9.15 -6.60 8.22
CA LEU A 50 8.68 -7.94 7.90
C LEU A 50 9.10 -8.29 6.48
N THR A 51 10.01 -9.25 6.36
CA THR A 51 10.51 -9.71 5.07
C THR A 51 9.96 -11.08 4.73
N TYR A 52 9.61 -11.29 3.47
CA TYR A 52 9.16 -12.57 2.95
C TYR A 52 9.85 -12.84 1.61
N GLU A 53 10.36 -14.05 1.42
CA GLU A 53 11.10 -14.45 0.23
C GLU A 53 10.43 -15.65 -0.43
N ILE A 54 10.34 -15.59 -1.75
CA ILE A 54 9.79 -16.65 -2.59
C ILE A 54 10.83 -17.04 -3.62
N ASN A 55 11.02 -18.33 -3.88
CA ASN A 55 12.04 -18.88 -4.79
C ASN A 55 11.63 -18.84 -6.28
N TYR A 56 10.85 -17.84 -6.68
CA TYR A 56 10.55 -17.56 -8.08
C TYR A 56 10.22 -16.07 -8.30
N PRO A 57 10.40 -15.54 -9.52
CA PRO A 57 9.97 -14.19 -9.87
C PRO A 57 8.45 -14.09 -9.95
N VAL A 58 7.86 -13.15 -9.20
CA VAL A 58 6.47 -12.73 -9.41
C VAL A 58 6.35 -11.82 -10.62
N GLN A 59 5.14 -11.72 -11.16
CA GLN A 59 4.85 -10.98 -12.39
C GLN A 59 4.40 -9.53 -12.14
N PHE A 60 4.81 -8.96 -11.01
CA PHE A 60 4.49 -7.59 -10.63
C PHE A 60 5.57 -7.00 -9.73
N ALA A 61 5.62 -5.67 -9.67
CA ALA A 61 6.46 -4.92 -8.75
C ALA A 61 5.64 -3.80 -8.12
N VAL A 62 5.92 -3.47 -6.87
CA VAL A 62 5.30 -2.35 -6.18
C VAL A 62 6.30 -1.72 -5.24
N THR A 63 6.25 -0.40 -5.14
CA THR A 63 6.85 0.36 -4.03
C THR A 63 5.86 1.43 -3.62
N SER A 64 5.42 1.41 -2.37
CA SER A 64 4.41 2.36 -1.89
C SER A 64 4.59 2.65 -0.42
N ASP A 65 4.26 3.87 -0.05
CA ASP A 65 3.81 4.22 1.30
C ASP A 65 2.28 4.19 1.29
N THR A 66 1.67 3.63 2.32
CA THR A 66 0.23 3.39 2.37
C THR A 66 -0.32 3.60 3.78
N THR A 67 -1.57 4.06 3.87
CA THR A 67 -2.26 4.30 5.14
C THR A 67 -3.50 3.41 5.26
N PRO A 68 -3.34 2.09 5.50
CA PRO A 68 -4.46 1.15 5.50
C PRO A 68 -5.49 1.51 6.57
N THR A 69 -6.77 1.49 6.24
CA THR A 69 -7.85 1.89 7.16
C THR A 69 -8.00 0.94 8.35
N TYR A 70 -7.72 -0.35 8.13
CA TYR A 70 -7.91 -1.42 9.10
C TYR A 70 -6.69 -2.34 9.20
N LEU A 71 -6.51 -2.93 10.38
CA LEU A 71 -5.76 -4.17 10.55
C LEU A 71 -6.48 -5.35 9.88
N PHE A 72 -5.80 -6.47 9.68
CA PHE A 72 -6.39 -7.68 9.11
C PHE A 72 -7.42 -8.35 10.04
N SER A 73 -7.33 -8.11 11.34
CA SER A 73 -8.37 -8.43 12.33
C SER A 73 -9.65 -7.58 12.18
N GLY A 74 -9.62 -6.52 11.38
CA GLY A 74 -10.73 -5.60 11.16
C GLY A 74 -10.79 -4.42 12.12
N LYS A 75 -9.82 -4.29 13.05
CA LYS A 75 -9.66 -3.11 13.91
C LYS A 75 -9.30 -1.88 13.07
N ALA A 76 -10.02 -0.78 13.27
CA ALA A 76 -9.74 0.49 12.59
C ALA A 76 -8.48 1.13 13.15
N ILE A 77 -7.62 1.65 12.26
CA ILE A 77 -6.36 2.33 12.61
C ILE A 77 -6.21 3.70 11.93
N ASN A 78 -6.82 3.90 10.77
CA ASN A 78 -6.72 5.14 9.99
C ASN A 78 -8.12 5.62 9.53
N MET A 79 -9.05 5.78 10.48
CA MET A 79 -10.43 6.26 10.21
C MET A 79 -10.73 7.65 10.76
N SER A 80 -9.76 8.32 11.39
CA SER A 80 -10.00 9.64 11.97
C SER A 80 -10.17 10.68 10.86
N GLU A 81 -11.20 11.51 10.94
CA GLU A 81 -11.32 12.72 10.10
C GLU A 81 -10.57 13.92 10.73
N ASN A 82 -10.05 13.75 11.94
CA ASN A 82 -9.31 14.80 12.63
C ASN A 82 -7.87 14.86 12.06
N PRO A 83 -7.47 15.98 11.43
CA PRO A 83 -6.14 16.14 10.84
C PRO A 83 -5.00 16.20 11.87
N LEU A 84 -5.32 16.25 13.17
CA LEU A 84 -4.33 16.16 14.25
C LEU A 84 -3.97 14.71 14.60
N TYR A 85 -4.73 13.72 14.12
CA TYR A 85 -4.38 12.32 14.28
C TYR A 85 -3.35 11.92 13.22
N LYS A 86 -2.21 11.41 13.70
CA LYS A 86 -1.19 10.86 12.82
C LYS A 86 -1.67 9.55 12.22
N TYR A 87 -1.64 9.47 10.90
CA TYR A 87 -1.91 8.25 10.18
C TYR A 87 -0.76 7.27 10.29
N SER A 88 -1.11 6.01 10.47
CA SER A 88 -0.17 4.90 10.52
C SER A 88 0.19 4.45 9.11
N SER A 89 1.48 4.42 8.83
CA SER A 89 2.04 4.26 7.49
C SER A 89 2.72 2.90 7.35
N ILE A 90 2.39 2.17 6.29
CA ILE A 90 3.01 0.90 5.92
C ILE A 90 3.75 1.09 4.61
N LEU A 91 5.07 0.94 4.69
CA LEU A 91 5.95 0.88 3.54
C LEU A 91 5.94 -0.54 2.99
N ILE A 92 5.73 -0.69 1.70
CA ILE A 92 5.82 -1.98 1.01
C ILE A 92 6.71 -1.87 -0.21
N THR A 93 7.54 -2.88 -0.43
CA THR A 93 8.30 -3.07 -1.66
C THR A 93 8.28 -4.54 -2.04
N VAL A 94 7.88 -4.83 -3.29
CA VAL A 94 7.99 -6.15 -3.90
C VAL A 94 9.00 -6.07 -5.03
N ILE A 95 10.09 -6.82 -4.88
CA ILE A 95 11.25 -6.81 -5.77
C ILE A 95 11.34 -8.18 -6.46
N PRO A 96 10.79 -8.32 -7.68
CA PRO A 96 11.07 -9.49 -8.50
C PRO A 96 12.52 -9.45 -8.98
N LEU A 97 13.28 -10.50 -8.66
CA LEU A 97 14.63 -10.78 -9.17
C LEU A 97 14.56 -11.95 -10.15
N SER A 98 15.67 -12.32 -10.81
CA SER A 98 15.65 -13.37 -11.84
C SER A 98 15.14 -14.72 -11.34
N GLU A 99 15.54 -15.13 -10.13
CA GLU A 99 15.25 -16.47 -9.57
C GLU A 99 14.36 -16.43 -8.33
N ARG A 100 14.01 -15.24 -7.85
CA ARG A 100 13.31 -15.08 -6.57
C ARG A 100 12.56 -13.77 -6.49
N THR A 101 11.70 -13.64 -5.50
CA THR A 101 11.04 -12.39 -5.13
C THR A 101 11.31 -12.08 -3.69
N ILE A 102 11.65 -10.82 -3.41
CA ILE A 102 11.78 -10.30 -2.05
C ILE A 102 10.63 -9.34 -1.80
N VAL A 103 9.87 -9.60 -0.75
CA VAL A 103 8.84 -8.69 -0.22
C VAL A 103 9.40 -8.07 1.06
N VAL A 104 9.40 -6.76 1.14
CA VAL A 104 9.76 -5.99 2.32
C VAL A 104 8.55 -5.16 2.71
N LEU A 105 8.02 -5.41 3.91
CA LEU A 105 7.12 -4.48 4.58
C LEU A 105 7.87 -3.80 5.72
N ALA A 106 7.64 -2.52 5.93
CA ALA A 106 8.20 -1.78 7.03
C ALA A 106 7.21 -0.80 7.64
N ALA A 107 7.40 -0.49 8.91
CA ALA A 107 6.66 0.51 9.66
C ALA A 107 7.61 1.28 10.58
N PHE A 108 7.28 2.52 10.91
CA PHE A 108 8.06 3.28 11.89
C PHE A 108 7.82 2.73 13.29
N LYS A 109 8.87 2.51 14.09
CA LYS A 109 8.75 2.01 15.48
C LYS A 109 7.94 2.94 16.39
N SER A 110 7.93 4.22 16.07
CA SER A 110 7.11 5.21 16.77
C SER A 110 5.61 5.07 16.49
N ASP A 111 5.23 4.25 15.50
CA ASP A 111 3.85 4.01 15.07
C ASP A 111 3.36 2.63 15.54
N PRO A 112 2.64 2.55 16.67
CA PRO A 112 2.23 1.28 17.26
C PRO A 112 1.22 0.50 16.40
N TYR A 113 0.42 1.18 15.57
CA TYR A 113 -0.49 0.47 14.65
C TYR A 113 0.25 -0.05 13.43
N GLY A 114 1.29 0.66 12.98
CA GLY A 114 2.23 0.17 11.99
C GLY A 114 2.87 -1.15 12.42
N SER A 115 3.48 -1.18 13.61
CA SER A 115 4.04 -2.42 14.18
C SER A 115 2.97 -3.51 14.35
N ALA A 116 1.77 -3.17 14.84
CA ALA A 116 0.67 -4.13 14.97
C ALA A 116 0.22 -4.72 13.62
N TYR A 117 0.31 -3.94 12.53
CA TYR A 117 -0.01 -4.40 11.18
C TYR A 117 0.97 -5.50 10.73
N LEU A 118 2.27 -5.26 10.92
CA LEU A 118 3.31 -6.25 10.62
C LEU A 118 3.19 -7.49 11.51
N ASP A 119 2.87 -7.30 12.79
CA ASP A 119 2.66 -8.39 13.75
C ASP A 119 1.48 -9.29 13.41
N GLU A 120 0.40 -8.77 12.81
CA GLU A 120 -0.71 -9.60 12.35
C GLU A 120 -0.32 -10.43 11.13
N LEU A 121 0.44 -9.86 10.19
CA LEU A 121 0.94 -10.56 9.02
C LEU A 121 1.93 -11.66 9.40
N SER A 122 2.85 -11.40 10.32
CA SER A 122 3.89 -12.37 10.72
C SER A 122 3.35 -13.63 11.38
N LYS A 123 2.13 -13.57 11.92
CA LYS A 123 1.42 -14.71 12.53
C LYS A 123 0.64 -15.55 11.53
N MET A 124 0.51 -15.10 10.27
CA MET A 124 -0.20 -15.83 9.23
C MET A 124 0.66 -16.96 8.66
N ASN A 125 0.02 -18.06 8.26
CA ASN A 125 0.69 -19.03 7.39
C ASN A 125 0.93 -18.44 5.99
N GLU A 126 1.83 -19.05 5.25
CA GLU A 126 2.30 -18.58 3.93
C GLU A 126 1.15 -18.15 2.99
N LEU A 127 0.21 -19.05 2.69
CA LEU A 127 -0.91 -18.74 1.79
C LEU A 127 -1.80 -17.60 2.31
N SER A 128 -1.98 -17.51 3.63
CA SER A 128 -2.77 -16.45 4.24
C SER A 128 -2.04 -15.11 4.19
N PHE A 129 -0.73 -15.12 4.41
CA PHE A 129 0.17 -13.98 4.28
C PHE A 129 0.14 -13.44 2.85
N GLU A 130 0.39 -14.28 1.84
CA GLU A 130 0.43 -13.88 0.44
C GLU A 130 -0.90 -13.28 -0.03
N ARG A 131 -2.04 -13.85 0.42
CA ARG A 131 -3.38 -13.29 0.15
C ARG A 131 -3.62 -11.98 0.87
N ALA A 132 -3.16 -11.85 2.11
CA ALA A 132 -3.27 -10.60 2.87
C ALA A 132 -2.44 -9.49 2.23
N VAL A 133 -1.22 -9.79 1.77
CA VAL A 133 -0.37 -8.85 1.03
C VAL A 133 -0.98 -8.54 -0.35
N SER A 134 -1.53 -9.53 -1.05
CA SER A 134 -2.26 -9.31 -2.31
C SER A 134 -3.44 -8.35 -2.13
N TRP A 135 -4.20 -8.51 -1.05
CA TRP A 135 -5.26 -7.59 -0.67
C TRP A 135 -4.70 -6.20 -0.40
N HIS A 136 -3.66 -6.10 0.44
CA HIS A 136 -3.02 -4.83 0.78
C HIS A 136 -2.62 -4.05 -0.48
N ILE A 137 -1.95 -4.70 -1.42
CA ILE A 137 -1.52 -4.11 -2.69
C ILE A 137 -2.72 -3.59 -3.47
N LEU A 138 -3.74 -4.43 -3.66
CA LEU A 138 -4.89 -4.07 -4.49
C LEU A 138 -5.81 -3.01 -3.89
N THR A 139 -5.79 -2.81 -2.57
CA THR A 139 -6.67 -1.82 -1.92
C THR A 139 -5.95 -0.57 -1.45
N ASN A 140 -4.63 -0.59 -1.33
CA ASN A 140 -3.88 0.55 -0.77
C ASN A 140 -2.72 1.03 -1.65
N CYS A 141 -2.24 0.24 -2.62
CA CYS A 141 -1.10 0.64 -3.44
C CYS A 141 -1.55 1.13 -4.82
N GLU A 142 -1.34 2.41 -5.10
CA GLU A 142 -1.60 2.98 -6.43
C GLU A 142 -0.49 2.63 -7.43
N ASN A 143 0.77 2.57 -6.98
CA ASN A 143 1.96 2.38 -7.82
C ASN A 143 2.34 0.91 -8.01
N THR A 144 1.39 0.08 -8.46
CA THR A 144 1.64 -1.33 -8.76
C THR A 144 1.79 -1.55 -10.26
N PHE A 145 2.91 -2.15 -10.67
CA PHE A 145 3.23 -2.47 -12.06
C PHE A 145 3.08 -3.96 -12.29
N TYR A 146 2.25 -4.34 -13.27
CA TYR A 146 2.04 -5.74 -13.65
C TYR A 146 2.67 -6.01 -15.01
N SER A 147 3.26 -7.20 -15.17
CA SER A 147 3.73 -7.70 -16.47
C SER A 147 2.55 -7.78 -17.43
N PRO A 148 2.58 -7.09 -18.59
CA PRO A 148 1.49 -7.15 -19.57
C PRO A 148 1.23 -8.58 -20.06
N LYS A 149 2.30 -9.35 -20.30
CA LYS A 149 2.20 -10.76 -20.70
C LYS A 149 1.45 -11.59 -19.67
N TRP A 150 1.73 -11.38 -18.39
CA TRP A 150 1.01 -12.07 -17.31
C TRP A 150 -0.45 -11.64 -17.23
N ILE A 151 -0.73 -10.34 -17.35
CA ILE A 151 -2.11 -9.86 -17.40
C ILE A 151 -2.88 -10.57 -18.51
N ASP A 152 -2.29 -10.76 -19.70
CA ASP A 152 -2.95 -11.41 -20.82
C ASP A 152 -3.36 -12.87 -20.51
N THR A 153 -2.56 -13.62 -19.75
CA THR A 153 -2.87 -15.02 -19.37
C THR A 153 -3.96 -15.14 -18.30
N LEU A 154 -4.30 -14.06 -17.59
CA LEU A 154 -5.30 -14.12 -16.52
C LEU A 154 -6.71 -14.35 -17.06
N ASN A 155 -7.45 -15.21 -16.35
CA ASN A 155 -8.88 -15.38 -16.61
C ASN A 155 -9.67 -14.10 -16.27
N PRO A 156 -10.87 -13.92 -16.85
CA PRO A 156 -11.67 -12.71 -16.66
C PRO A 156 -11.98 -12.37 -15.20
N LYS A 157 -12.11 -13.38 -14.32
CA LYS A 157 -12.38 -13.17 -12.89
C LYS A 157 -11.18 -12.56 -12.18
N LYS A 158 -9.95 -13.05 -12.42
CA LYS A 158 -8.71 -12.48 -11.86
C LYS A 158 -8.46 -11.07 -12.41
N LYS A 159 -8.62 -10.86 -13.73
CA LYS A 159 -8.55 -9.53 -14.36
C LYS A 159 -9.52 -8.54 -13.69
N SER A 160 -10.74 -8.97 -13.41
CA SER A 160 -11.74 -8.13 -12.75
C SER A 160 -11.36 -7.76 -11.31
N TRP A 161 -10.65 -8.60 -10.57
CA TRP A 161 -10.16 -8.24 -9.23
C TRP A 161 -9.08 -7.17 -9.31
N ILE A 162 -8.11 -7.35 -10.20
CA ILE A 162 -6.97 -6.44 -10.37
C ILE A 162 -7.43 -5.06 -10.84
N THR A 163 -8.51 -4.96 -11.63
CA THR A 163 -9.01 -3.68 -12.12
C THR A 163 -10.05 -3.05 -11.18
N LYS A 164 -11.03 -3.81 -10.70
CA LYS A 164 -12.15 -3.23 -9.95
C LYS A 164 -11.84 -2.99 -8.48
N LEU A 165 -10.98 -3.79 -7.87
CA LEU A 165 -10.69 -3.65 -6.44
C LEU A 165 -9.95 -2.34 -6.13
N PRO A 166 -8.90 -1.94 -6.88
CA PRO A 166 -8.28 -0.62 -6.70
C PRO A 166 -9.25 0.54 -6.98
N MET A 167 -10.10 0.40 -7.99
CA MET A 167 -11.13 1.41 -8.28
C MET A 167 -12.14 1.55 -7.15
N ALA A 168 -12.54 0.44 -6.54
CA ALA A 168 -13.48 0.44 -5.43
C ALA A 168 -12.85 1.00 -4.14
N SER A 169 -11.55 0.78 -3.90
CA SER A 169 -10.85 1.37 -2.75
C SER A 169 -10.60 2.86 -2.91
N ALA A 170 -10.48 3.36 -4.14
CA ALA A 170 -10.32 4.80 -4.42
C ALA A 170 -11.65 5.57 -4.42
N ASP A 171 -12.80 4.90 -4.46
CA ASP A 171 -14.12 5.55 -4.50
C ASP A 171 -14.57 5.94 -3.09
N LEU A 172 -14.48 7.23 -2.77
CA LEU A 172 -14.87 7.81 -1.48
C LEU A 172 -16.36 7.62 -1.12
N ARG A 173 -17.20 7.21 -2.07
CA ARG A 173 -18.62 6.90 -1.82
C ARG A 173 -18.81 5.49 -1.25
N ILE A 174 -17.79 4.64 -1.35
CA ILE A 174 -17.81 3.27 -0.87
C ILE A 174 -17.16 3.25 0.52
N PRO A 175 -17.79 2.61 1.53
CA PRO A 175 -17.15 2.43 2.83
C PRO A 175 -15.80 1.72 2.69
N PRO A 176 -14.77 2.11 3.49
CA PRO A 176 -13.46 1.49 3.41
C PRO A 176 -13.53 -0.03 3.49
N LEU A 177 -12.81 -0.70 2.58
CA LEU A 177 -12.89 -2.15 2.42
C LEU A 177 -12.14 -2.86 3.55
N LYS A 178 -12.75 -3.92 4.09
CA LYS A 178 -12.15 -4.79 5.10
C LYS A 178 -11.66 -6.09 4.48
N TYR A 179 -10.46 -6.52 4.86
CA TYR A 179 -9.98 -7.85 4.50
C TYR A 179 -10.91 -8.92 5.06
N ASN A 180 -11.31 -9.86 4.19
CA ASN A 180 -12.12 -11.01 4.60
C ASN A 180 -11.54 -12.28 3.98
N PRO A 181 -10.83 -13.12 4.76
CA PRO A 181 -10.17 -14.32 4.24
C PRO A 181 -11.18 -15.37 3.74
N GLY A 182 -12.45 -15.29 4.13
CA GLY A 182 -13.53 -16.15 3.63
C GLY A 182 -14.01 -15.78 2.22
N LYS A 183 -13.91 -14.50 1.85
CA LYS A 183 -14.41 -13.95 0.57
C LYS A 183 -13.29 -13.67 -0.44
N PHE A 184 -12.16 -13.13 0.02
CA PHE A 184 -11.03 -12.82 -0.84
C PHE A 184 -10.16 -14.05 -1.07
N ARG A 185 -9.95 -14.41 -2.34
CA ARG A 185 -9.25 -15.65 -2.72
C ARG A 185 -8.11 -15.44 -3.70
N LEU A 186 -7.94 -14.23 -4.24
CA LEU A 186 -6.87 -13.93 -5.17
C LEU A 186 -5.53 -13.97 -4.44
N ASN A 187 -4.55 -14.62 -5.06
CA ASN A 187 -3.16 -14.59 -4.64
C ASN A 187 -2.32 -14.09 -5.82
N LEU A 188 -1.70 -12.92 -5.68
CA LEU A 188 -0.81 -12.34 -6.69
C LEU A 188 0.53 -13.07 -6.75
N PHE A 189 0.90 -13.77 -5.68
CA PHE A 189 2.13 -14.53 -5.56
C PHE A 189 2.00 -15.96 -6.11
N GLU A 190 0.82 -16.38 -6.56
CA GLU A 190 0.61 -17.74 -7.08
C GLU A 190 1.56 -18.04 -8.26
N TYR A 191 2.45 -19.03 -8.07
CA TYR A 191 3.34 -19.52 -9.12
C TYR A 191 2.54 -19.92 -10.36
N GLN A 192 2.94 -19.38 -11.51
CA GLN A 192 2.46 -19.86 -12.80
C GLN A 192 3.62 -20.58 -13.46
N LEU A 193 3.46 -21.90 -13.66
CA LEU A 193 4.29 -22.63 -14.60
C LEU A 193 4.15 -21.94 -15.95
N ASP A 194 5.28 -21.65 -16.60
CA ASP A 194 5.33 -21.09 -17.94
C ASP A 194 4.29 -21.78 -18.83
N ALA A 195 3.34 -21.00 -19.34
CA ALA A 195 2.33 -21.44 -20.30
C ALA A 195 2.92 -21.48 -21.72
#